data_AF-U5S5A9-F1
#
_entry.id   AF-U5S5A9-F1
#
_cell.length_a   1.000
_cell.length_b   1.000
_cell.length_c   1.000
_cell.angle_alpha   90.00
_cell.angle_beta   90.00
_cell.angle_gamma   90.00
#
_symmetry.space_group_name_H-M   'P 1'
#
loop_
_entity.id
_entity.type
_entity.pdbx_description
1 polymer ?
#
loop_
_entity_poly.entity_id
_entity_poly.type
_entity_poly.pdbx_seq_one_letter_code
_entity_poly.pdbx_strand_id
1 'polypeptide(L)' 'LTDLPISPTKPIDFGAYKFCETCGICADSCPFGIIQKGPSTWENPDAVGNGLAQGQFKGWRTDNVKCPHCPTCQG' A
#
# COMPACT_ATOMS: atom_id res chain seq x y z
N LEU A 1 -14.67 11.50 12.11
CA LEU A 1 -15.13 12.73 11.43
C LEU A 1 -15.64 13.68 12.50
N THR A 2 -15.40 14.99 12.35
CA THR A 2 -15.84 16.03 13.30
C THR A 2 -16.36 17.23 12.52
N ASP A 3 -17.34 17.94 13.07
CA ASP A 3 -17.90 19.16 12.49
C ASP A 3 -17.18 20.43 12.97
N LEU A 4 -16.12 20.30 13.79
CA LEU A 4 -15.30 21.42 14.21
C LEU A 4 -14.60 22.04 12.97
N PRO A 5 -14.66 23.37 12.76
CA PRO A 5 -14.05 24.00 11.60
C PRO A 5 -12.52 24.08 11.76
N ILE A 6 -11.82 23.12 11.17
CA ILE A 6 -10.36 23.04 11.14
C ILE A 6 -9.89 23.18 9.70
N SER A 7 -8.84 23.97 9.47
CA SER A 7 -8.24 24.08 8.14
C SER A 7 -7.45 22.81 7.79
N PRO A 8 -7.70 22.17 6.63
CA PRO A 8 -6.90 21.04 6.16
C PRO A 8 -5.44 21.43 5.90
N THR A 9 -4.51 20.53 6.21
CA THR A 9 -3.10 20.68 5.81
C THR A 9 -2.90 20.24 4.37
N LYS A 10 -1.86 20.76 3.72
CA LYS A 10 -1.46 20.32 2.37
C LYS A 10 -0.91 18.89 2.42
N PRO A 11 -1.07 18.10 1.34
CA PRO A 11 -0.36 16.83 1.17
C PRO A 11 1.17 17.04 1.21
N ILE A 12 1.90 16.00 1.61
CA ILE A 12 3.36 15.99 1.63
C ILE A 12 3.86 15.01 0.57
N ASP A 13 4.88 15.42 -0.18
CA ASP A 13 5.71 14.53 -0.99
C ASP A 13 7.16 14.67 -0.55
N PHE A 14 7.69 13.61 0.06
CA PHE A 14 9.10 13.51 0.47
C PHE A 14 9.90 12.53 -0.39
N GLY A 15 9.36 12.11 -1.54
CA GLY A 15 10.00 11.16 -2.45
C GLY A 15 9.77 9.70 -2.10
N ALA A 16 8.90 9.39 -1.13
CA ALA A 16 8.59 8.01 -0.72
C ALA A 16 8.16 7.12 -1.88
N TYR A 17 7.28 7.65 -2.74
CA TYR A 17 6.74 6.92 -3.88
C TYR A 17 7.86 6.51 -4.84
N LYS A 18 8.76 7.45 -5.18
CA LYS A 18 9.89 7.23 -6.06
C LYS A 18 10.94 6.29 -5.45
N PHE A 19 11.17 6.38 -4.15
CA PHE A 19 12.06 5.45 -3.44
C PHE A 19 11.54 4.01 -3.55
N CYS A 20 10.23 3.80 -3.33
CA CYS A 20 9.61 2.48 -3.41
C CYS A 20 9.67 1.85 -4.81
N GLU A 21 9.82 2.63 -5.89
CA GLU A 21 9.99 2.10 -7.26
C GLU A 21 11.24 1.22 -7.42
N THR A 22 12.25 1.41 -6.58
CA THR A 22 13.54 0.69 -6.68
C THR A 22 13.89 -0.12 -5.44
N CYS A 23 13.30 0.20 -4.28
CA CYS A 23 13.64 -0.46 -3.02
C CYS A 23 13.07 -1.88 -2.91
N GLY A 24 11.74 -2.02 -2.83
CA GLY A 24 11.08 -3.33 -2.75
C GLY A 24 11.38 -4.20 -1.50
N ILE A 25 12.15 -3.72 -0.52
CA ILE A 25 12.62 -4.54 0.61
C ILE A 25 11.48 -5.23 1.38
N CYS A 26 10.35 -4.54 1.58
CA CYS A 26 9.19 -5.10 2.23
C CYS A 26 8.62 -6.29 1.43
N ALA A 27 8.54 -6.16 0.10
CA ALA A 27 8.06 -7.22 -0.78
C ALA A 27 9.00 -8.43 -0.84
N ASP A 28 10.31 -8.20 -0.67
CA ASP A 28 11.29 -9.29 -0.59
C ASP A 28 11.30 -9.97 0.79
N SER A 29 11.09 -9.21 1.86
CA SER A 29 11.09 -9.72 3.23
C SER A 29 9.82 -10.49 3.60
N CYS A 30 8.70 -10.26 2.89
CA CYS A 30 7.41 -10.83 3.23
C CYS A 30 7.45 -12.37 3.10
N PRO A 31 7.33 -13.14 4.20
CA PRO A 31 7.43 -14.60 4.14
C PRO A 31 6.25 -15.25 3.41
N PHE A 32 5.17 -14.50 3.20
CA PHE A 32 3.97 -14.95 2.50
C PHE A 32 3.92 -14.49 1.03
N GLY A 33 4.86 -13.66 0.58
CA GLY A 33 4.90 -13.18 -0.81
C GLY A 33 3.66 -12.37 -1.23
N ILE A 34 3.06 -11.65 -0.29
CA ILE A 34 1.74 -11.01 -0.45
C ILE A 34 1.81 -9.61 -1.07
N ILE A 35 2.98 -8.96 -1.01
CA ILE A 35 3.18 -7.61 -1.52
C ILE A 35 3.64 -7.69 -2.98
N GLN A 36 2.98 -6.92 -3.85
CA GLN A 36 3.31 -6.82 -5.27
C GLN A 36 4.76 -6.37 -5.48
N LYS A 37 5.47 -7.07 -6.37
CA LYS A 37 6.78 -6.67 -6.89
C LYS A 37 6.64 -5.97 -8.25
N GLY A 38 7.60 -5.10 -8.57
CA GLY A 38 7.63 -4.38 -9.84
C GLY A 38 6.88 -3.04 -9.82
N PRO A 39 6.36 -2.54 -10.96
CA PRO A 39 5.77 -1.21 -11.05
C PRO A 39 4.37 -1.12 -10.43
N SER A 40 4.03 0.04 -9.88
CA SER A 40 2.68 0.31 -9.37
C SER A 40 1.62 0.28 -10.48
N THR A 41 0.43 -0.21 -10.16
CA THR A 41 -0.69 -0.33 -11.11
C THR A 41 -1.95 0.34 -10.57
N TRP A 42 -2.94 0.54 -11.45
CA TRP A 42 -4.31 0.88 -11.09
C TRP A 42 -5.16 -0.35 -10.86
N GLU A 43 -4.85 -1.49 -11.47
CA GLU A 43 -5.62 -2.72 -11.29
C GLU A 43 -5.28 -3.39 -9.96
N ASN A 44 -6.26 -4.05 -9.35
CA ASN A 44 -6.02 -5.03 -8.31
C ASN A 44 -7.05 -6.16 -8.40
N PRO A 45 -6.79 -7.19 -9.21
CA PRO A 45 -7.71 -8.31 -9.38
C PRO A 45 -8.04 -9.01 -8.05
N ASP A 46 -7.06 -9.08 -7.13
CA ASP A 46 -7.17 -9.75 -5.84
C ASP A 46 -7.97 -8.94 -4.80
N ALA A 47 -8.13 -7.64 -5.00
CA ALA A 47 -8.93 -6.78 -4.10
C ALA A 47 -10.43 -6.79 -4.39
N VAL A 48 -10.84 -7.10 -5.63
CA VAL A 48 -12.24 -7.02 -6.07
C VAL A 48 -13.14 -7.97 -5.25
N GLY A 49 -12.60 -9.09 -4.77
CA GLY A 49 -13.32 -10.03 -3.91
C GLY A 49 -13.28 -9.74 -2.41
N ASN A 50 -12.44 -8.79 -1.97
CA ASN A 50 -12.00 -8.67 -0.58
C ASN A 50 -12.32 -7.31 0.07
N GLY A 51 -13.06 -6.43 -0.62
CA GLY A 51 -13.46 -5.12 -0.09
C GLY A 51 -12.29 -4.16 0.17
N LEU A 52 -11.11 -4.44 -0.39
CA LEU A 52 -9.93 -3.60 -0.24
C LEU A 52 -10.06 -2.38 -1.15
N ALA A 53 -9.85 -1.18 -0.63
CA ALA A 53 -9.82 0.08 -1.41
C ALA A 53 -8.63 0.18 -2.40
N GLN A 54 -7.94 -0.93 -2.65
CA GLN A 54 -6.83 -1.03 -3.57
C GLN A 54 -7.39 -1.19 -4.98
N GLY A 55 -7.15 -0.19 -5.83
CA GLY A 55 -7.76 -0.09 -7.16
C GLY A 55 -8.38 1.29 -7.43
N GLN A 56 -8.71 2.02 -6.36
CA GLN A 56 -9.18 3.42 -6.45
C GLN A 56 -8.04 4.43 -6.60
N PHE A 57 -6.80 3.99 -6.33
CA PHE A 57 -5.58 4.78 -6.46
C PHE A 57 -4.44 3.93 -7.04
N LYS A 58 -3.51 4.57 -7.75
CA LYS A 58 -2.31 3.90 -8.27
C LYS A 58 -1.35 3.55 -7.13
N GLY A 59 -0.99 2.29 -7.00
CA GLY A 59 -0.06 1.84 -5.98
C GLY A 59 0.36 0.38 -6.13
N TRP A 60 1.26 -0.06 -5.27
CA TRP A 60 1.61 -1.47 -5.13
C TRP A 60 0.46 -2.21 -4.44
N ARG A 61 0.10 -3.39 -4.97
CA ARG A 61 -1.00 -4.20 -4.45
C ARG A 61 -0.51 -5.10 -3.32
N THR A 62 -1.40 -5.42 -2.40
CA THR A 62 -1.08 -6.27 -1.26
C THR A 62 -2.33 -7.06 -0.92
N ASP A 63 -2.25 -8.38 -0.93
CA ASP A 63 -3.37 -9.24 -0.54
C ASP A 63 -3.51 -9.26 0.99
N ASN A 64 -4.12 -8.21 1.54
CA ASN A 64 -4.27 -8.04 2.98
C ASN A 64 -5.16 -9.12 3.63
N VAL A 65 -5.96 -9.86 2.86
CA VAL A 65 -6.77 -10.97 3.38
C VAL A 65 -5.91 -12.17 3.74
N LYS A 66 -4.82 -12.38 2.99
CA LYS A 66 -3.84 -13.42 3.30
C LYS A 66 -2.79 -12.95 4.33
N CYS A 67 -2.78 -11.67 4.71
CA CYS A 67 -1.78 -11.11 5.59
C CYS A 67 -2.06 -11.49 7.07
N PRO A 68 -1.16 -12.22 7.75
CA PRO A 68 -1.36 -12.55 9.17
C PRO A 68 -0.96 -11.40 10.11
N HIS A 69 -0.78 -10.19 9.58
CA HIS A 69 -0.39 -8.99 10.33
C HIS A 69 0.92 -9.15 11.14
N CYS A 70 1.91 -9.86 10.57
CA CYS A 70 3.24 -9.95 11.16
C CYS A 70 4.06 -8.66 10.96
N PRO A 71 5.01 -8.34 11.85
CA PRO A 71 5.76 -7.07 11.82
C PRO A 71 6.90 -7.02 10.77
N THR A 72 7.21 -8.11 10.07
CA THR A 72 8.40 -8.25 9.22
C THR A 72 8.63 -7.10 8.23
N CYS A 73 7.57 -6.56 7.65
CA CYS A 73 7.68 -5.49 6.64
C CYS A 73 7.82 -4.08 7.25
N GLN A 74 7.52 -3.93 8.54
CA GLN A 74 7.56 -2.64 9.25
C GLN A 74 8.86 -2.45 10.05
N GLY A 75 9.59 -3.54 10.33
CA GLY A 75 10.81 -3.53 11.16
C GLY A 75 10.50 -3.65 12.64
#